data_AF-A0A8H3W3N1-F1
#
_entry.id   AF-A0A8H3W3N1-F1
#
_cell.length_a   1.000
_cell.length_b   1.000
_cell.length_c   1.000
_cell.angle_alpha   90.00
_cell.angle_beta   90.00
_cell.angle_gamma   90.00
#
_symmetry.space_group_name_H-M   'P 1'
#
loop_
_entity.id
_entity.type
_entity.pdbx_description
1 polymer ?
#
loop_
_entity_poly.entity_id
_entity_poly.type
_entity_poly.pdbx_seq_one_letter_code
_entity_poly.pdbx_strand_id
1 'polypeptide(L)'
;MRASSIIISGLLGLGATATSFTSTGTLDGGFNIPDDIPDGVYSVSYDDSGLAVHTAIEDLEVRDIDAVPSIETRDRAGGATLGKRDWYHDCGGHHNMDHGATDRAVDSLKWECGGGKEIGVGERLYGISSGGGQRVVAFFCLFSHGGNRRSCYSDEAAQRFASITNVCGWYVSGWTDWWSGSTKEYTYGYHVLGNNNNFCGRA
;
A
#
# COMPACT_ATOMS: atom_id res chain seq x y z
N MET A 1 -26.30 -24.22 -13.98
CA MET A 1 -25.03 -24.27 -14.75
C MET A 1 -23.92 -24.30 -13.72
N ARG A 2 -23.18 -25.40 -13.63
CA ARG A 2 -22.09 -25.59 -12.66
C ARG A 2 -20.79 -25.13 -13.32
N ALA A 3 -20.15 -24.10 -12.77
CA ALA A 3 -18.82 -23.70 -13.21
C ALA A 3 -17.79 -24.63 -12.56
N SER A 4 -17.04 -25.34 -13.40
CA SER A 4 -15.96 -26.25 -12.98
C SER A 4 -14.70 -25.44 -12.71
N SER A 5 -14.19 -25.49 -11.48
CA SER A 5 -12.84 -25.04 -11.15
C SER A 5 -11.84 -26.11 -11.61
N ILE A 6 -10.89 -25.72 -12.46
CA ILE A 6 -9.79 -26.58 -12.89
C ILE A 6 -8.61 -26.34 -11.95
N ILE A 7 -8.27 -27.34 -11.14
CA ILE A 7 -7.05 -27.36 -10.33
C ILE A 7 -5.97 -28.05 -11.18
N ILE A 8 -4.96 -27.30 -11.62
CA ILE A 8 -3.79 -27.86 -12.29
C ILE A 8 -2.82 -28.31 -11.19
N SER A 9 -2.69 -29.62 -10.98
CA SER A 9 -1.61 -30.21 -10.17
C SER A 9 -0.37 -30.41 -11.04
N GLY A 10 0.73 -29.72 -10.69
CA GLY A 10 2.05 -29.84 -11.30
C GLY A 10 3.14 -30.06 -10.24
N LEU A 11 4.13 -30.86 -10.62
CA LEU A 11 5.16 -31.52 -9.79
C LEU A 11 6.15 -30.58 -9.06
N LEU A 12 6.70 -31.14 -7.97
CA LEU A 12 7.81 -30.72 -7.12
C LEU A 12 8.99 -30.03 -7.84
N GLY A 13 9.23 -28.77 -7.49
CA GLY A 13 10.54 -28.15 -7.42
C GLY A 13 10.61 -27.33 -6.13
N LEU A 14 11.67 -27.48 -5.32
CA LEU A 14 11.96 -26.54 -4.24
C LEU A 14 12.43 -25.22 -4.86
N GLY A 15 11.49 -24.44 -5.37
CA GLY A 15 11.57 -22.99 -5.41
C GLY A 15 10.43 -22.50 -4.54
N ALA A 16 10.69 -21.61 -3.58
CA ALA A 16 9.61 -20.87 -2.94
C ALA A 16 8.88 -20.11 -4.04
N THR A 17 7.75 -20.65 -4.51
CA THR A 17 6.90 -19.96 -5.48
C THR A 17 6.18 -18.89 -4.69
N ALA A 18 6.63 -17.64 -4.84
CA ALA A 18 5.94 -16.48 -4.28
C ALA A 18 4.44 -16.60 -4.64
N THR A 19 3.59 -16.59 -3.62
CA THR A 19 2.15 -16.76 -3.83
C THR A 19 1.61 -15.52 -4.53
N SER A 20 1.12 -15.68 -5.77
CA SER A 20 0.56 -14.58 -6.56
C SER A 20 -0.90 -14.84 -6.97
N PHE A 21 -1.68 -13.78 -7.06
CA PHE A 21 -3.05 -13.82 -7.58
C PHE A 21 -3.33 -12.53 -8.36
N THR A 22 -4.46 -12.49 -9.07
CA THR A 22 -4.82 -11.35 -9.91
C THR A 22 -6.17 -10.75 -9.52
N SER A 23 -6.33 -9.45 -9.73
CA SER A 23 -7.58 -8.74 -9.51
C SER A 23 -7.84 -7.70 -10.61
N THR A 24 -9.09 -7.24 -10.70
CA THR A 24 -9.47 -6.19 -11.65
C THR A 24 -8.88 -4.84 -11.22
N GLY A 25 -8.23 -4.15 -12.16
CA GLY A 25 -7.91 -2.74 -12.02
C GLY A 25 -9.16 -1.86 -12.00
N THR A 26 -9.03 -0.62 -11.53
CA THR A 26 -10.09 0.40 -11.58
C THR A 26 -9.84 1.38 -12.74
N LEU A 27 -10.88 2.12 -13.15
CA LEU A 27 -10.80 3.06 -14.28
C LEU A 27 -9.76 4.17 -14.08
N ASP A 28 -9.46 4.51 -12.84
CA ASP A 28 -8.50 5.54 -12.46
C ASP A 28 -7.11 4.97 -12.12
N GLY A 29 -6.84 3.71 -12.50
CA GLY A 29 -5.51 3.11 -12.36
C GLY A 29 -5.17 2.63 -10.95
N GLY A 30 -6.19 2.39 -10.13
CA GLY A 30 -6.10 1.63 -8.89
C GLY A 30 -6.47 0.15 -9.09
N PHE A 31 -6.71 -0.57 -8.00
CA PHE A 31 -7.00 -1.99 -8.02
C PHE A 31 -7.93 -2.39 -6.87
N ASN A 32 -8.55 -3.55 -7.02
CA ASN A 32 -9.32 -4.17 -5.95
C ASN A 32 -8.47 -5.25 -5.27
N ILE A 33 -8.79 -5.58 -4.02
CA ILE A 33 -8.18 -6.71 -3.33
C ILE A 33 -9.29 -7.73 -3.04
N PRO A 34 -9.12 -9.01 -3.37
CA PRO A 34 -10.11 -10.04 -3.02
C PRO A 34 -10.25 -10.20 -1.50
N ASP A 35 -11.46 -10.48 -1.03
CA ASP A 35 -11.78 -10.57 0.41
C ASP A 35 -11.09 -11.75 1.12
N ASP A 36 -10.68 -12.77 0.38
CA ASP A 36 -10.21 -14.07 0.88
C ASP A 36 -8.69 -14.26 0.85
N ILE A 37 -7.92 -13.18 0.67
CA ILE A 37 -6.45 -13.27 0.70
C ILE A 37 -5.93 -13.35 2.14
N PRO A 38 -4.81 -14.02 2.43
CA PRO A 38 -4.20 -13.99 3.76
C PRO A 38 -3.77 -12.58 4.19
N ASP A 39 -3.55 -12.41 5.50
CA ASP A 39 -2.85 -11.23 6.02
C ASP A 39 -1.37 -11.27 5.61
N GLY A 40 -0.75 -10.10 5.41
CA GLY A 40 0.64 -10.02 4.96
C GLY A 40 0.94 -8.76 4.14
N VAL A 41 2.08 -8.77 3.46
CA VAL A 41 2.50 -7.68 2.56
C VAL A 41 2.59 -8.19 1.14
N TYR A 42 2.14 -7.34 0.21
CA TYR A 42 2.04 -7.66 -1.19
C TYR A 42 2.58 -6.52 -2.04
N SER A 43 3.29 -6.87 -3.11
CA SER A 43 3.53 -5.96 -4.23
C SER A 43 2.46 -6.12 -5.30
N VAL A 44 2.12 -5.02 -5.96
CA VAL A 44 1.18 -5.00 -7.09
C VAL A 44 1.86 -4.40 -8.31
N SER A 45 1.84 -5.15 -9.41
CA SER A 45 2.15 -4.68 -10.77
C SER A 45 0.91 -4.84 -11.66
N TYR A 46 0.96 -4.32 -12.89
CA TYR A 46 -0.02 -4.69 -13.91
C TYR A 46 0.66 -5.53 -14.99
N ASP A 47 -0.05 -6.54 -15.46
CA ASP A 47 0.36 -7.28 -16.65
C ASP A 47 -0.01 -6.53 -17.95
N ASP A 48 0.38 -7.11 -19.09
CA ASP A 48 0.11 -6.56 -20.42
C ASP A 48 -1.39 -6.45 -20.74
N SER A 49 -2.26 -7.14 -19.99
CA SER A 49 -3.71 -7.06 -20.12
C SER A 49 -4.34 -5.98 -19.24
N GLY A 50 -3.53 -5.30 -18.41
CA GLY A 50 -3.99 -4.29 -17.45
C GLY A 50 -4.58 -4.87 -16.18
N LEU A 51 -4.37 -6.16 -15.91
CA LEU A 51 -4.84 -6.83 -14.70
C LEU A 51 -3.84 -6.62 -13.56
N ALA A 52 -4.33 -6.33 -12.35
CA ALA A 52 -3.46 -6.15 -11.20
C ALA A 52 -2.94 -7.52 -10.74
N VAL A 53 -1.62 -7.70 -10.74
CA VAL A 53 -0.94 -8.91 -10.28
C VAL A 53 -0.39 -8.64 -8.88
N HIS A 54 -0.96 -9.32 -7.90
CA HIS A 54 -0.58 -9.25 -6.50
C HIS A 54 0.39 -10.38 -6.20
N THR A 55 1.55 -10.06 -5.66
CA THR A 55 2.56 -11.04 -5.26
C THR A 55 2.86 -10.87 -3.79
N ALA A 56 2.66 -11.94 -3.01
CA ALA A 56 3.01 -11.97 -1.60
C ALA A 56 4.53 -11.80 -1.44
N ILE A 57 4.93 -10.94 -0.53
CA ILE A 57 6.33 -10.77 -0.16
C ILE A 57 6.58 -11.69 1.05
N GLU A 58 7.19 -12.84 0.79
CA GLU A 58 7.51 -13.83 1.81
C GLU A 58 8.69 -13.34 2.67
N ASP A 59 8.39 -12.80 3.86
CA ASP A 59 9.27 -12.80 5.04
C ASP A 59 8.64 -12.22 6.33
N LEU A 60 7.35 -11.89 6.31
CA LEU A 60 6.65 -11.37 7.48
C LEU A 60 5.87 -12.48 8.16
N GLU A 61 6.57 -13.31 8.95
CA GLU A 61 5.91 -13.90 10.11
C GLU A 61 5.20 -12.76 10.83
N VAL A 62 3.89 -12.88 11.02
CA VAL A 62 3.09 -11.93 11.80
C VAL A 62 3.69 -11.91 13.19
N ARG A 63 4.61 -10.98 13.44
CA ARG A 63 5.24 -10.80 14.74
C ARG A 63 4.45 -9.73 15.49
N ASP A 64 4.15 -10.03 16.75
CA ASP A 64 3.79 -9.02 17.74
C ASP A 64 4.96 -8.04 17.82
N ILE A 65 4.77 -6.81 17.33
CA ILE A 65 5.79 -5.75 17.40
C ILE A 65 5.29 -4.64 18.31
N ASP A 66 5.59 -4.78 19.61
CA ASP A 66 5.73 -3.66 20.54
C ASP A 66 7.06 -2.95 20.24
N ALA A 67 7.10 -2.04 19.26
CA ALA A 67 8.26 -1.15 19.10
C ALA A 67 7.91 0.15 18.36
N VAL A 68 7.94 1.26 19.09
CA VAL A 68 7.91 2.62 18.56
C VAL A 68 9.32 3.00 18.07
N PRO A 69 9.56 3.31 16.78
CA PRO A 69 10.85 3.81 16.33
C PRO A 69 10.99 5.30 16.65
N SER A 70 12.19 5.68 17.10
CA SER A 70 12.62 7.04 17.37
C SER A 70 12.70 7.90 16.11
N ILE A 71 12.23 9.15 16.21
CA ILE A 71 12.32 10.17 15.15
C ILE A 71 13.74 10.73 15.11
N GLU A 72 14.48 10.40 14.04
CA GLU A 72 15.72 11.12 13.67
C GLU A 72 15.37 12.18 12.62
N THR A 73 15.61 13.45 12.94
CA THR A 73 15.43 14.58 12.03
C THR A 73 16.52 14.58 10.96
N ARG A 74 16.14 14.42 9.69
CA ARG A 74 17.05 14.60 8.54
C ARG A 74 16.96 16.02 8.00
N ASP A 75 18.08 16.74 8.04
CA ASP A 75 18.26 18.03 7.37
C ASP A 75 18.28 17.86 5.84
N ARG A 76 17.38 18.56 5.14
CA ARG A 76 17.38 18.60 3.67
C ARG A 76 18.33 19.69 3.18
N ALA A 77 19.43 19.29 2.55
CA ALA A 77 20.30 20.19 1.79
C ALA A 77 19.98 20.10 0.28
N GLY A 78 19.93 21.25 -0.40
CA GLY A 78 20.05 21.34 -1.87
C GLY A 78 18.85 21.95 -2.60
N GLY A 79 19.06 23.13 -3.18
CA GLY A 79 18.05 23.92 -3.90
C GLY A 79 17.54 23.28 -5.19
N ALA A 80 16.24 23.43 -5.42
CA ALA A 80 15.56 23.12 -6.66
C ALA A 80 14.60 24.27 -7.02
N THR A 81 14.41 24.48 -8.32
CA THR A 81 13.43 25.41 -8.90
C THR A 81 12.01 25.14 -8.36
N LEU A 82 11.29 26.22 -8.04
CA LEU A 82 9.98 26.20 -7.37
C LEU A 82 8.88 25.66 -8.31
N GLY A 83 8.68 24.34 -8.30
CA GLY A 83 7.40 23.75 -8.67
C GLY A 83 6.48 23.69 -7.45
N LYS A 84 5.18 23.96 -7.61
CA LYS A 84 4.19 23.74 -6.56
C LYS A 84 4.20 22.25 -6.19
N ARG A 85 4.52 21.98 -4.93
CA ARG A 85 4.77 20.65 -4.36
C ARG A 85 3.90 20.53 -3.12
N ASP A 86 2.75 19.92 -3.32
CA ASP A 86 1.69 19.98 -2.33
C ASP A 86 1.31 18.58 -1.90
N TRP A 87 1.08 18.46 -0.61
CA TRP A 87 0.41 17.31 -0.02
C TRP A 87 -1.09 17.57 -0.03
N TYR A 88 -1.85 16.67 -0.62
CA TYR A 88 -3.29 16.63 -0.50
C TYR A 88 -3.68 15.53 0.49
N HIS A 89 -4.79 15.71 1.20
CA HIS A 89 -5.35 14.73 2.14
C HIS A 89 -6.81 14.49 1.80
N ASP A 90 -7.21 13.23 1.82
CA ASP A 90 -8.59 12.81 1.72
C ASP A 90 -8.92 11.87 2.88
N CYS A 91 -10.14 11.99 3.39
CA CYS A 91 -10.65 11.20 4.50
C CYS A 91 -11.82 10.36 3.98
N GLY A 92 -11.58 9.05 3.82
CA GLY A 92 -12.45 8.09 3.12
C GLY A 92 -13.73 7.70 3.85
N GLY A 93 -14.34 8.62 4.59
CA GLY A 93 -15.54 8.42 5.42
C GLY A 93 -15.23 8.23 6.90
N HIS A 94 -16.03 8.84 7.77
CA HIS A 94 -15.84 8.85 9.24
C HIS A 94 -16.25 7.54 9.92
N HIS A 95 -15.67 6.41 9.52
CA HIS A 95 -15.88 5.12 10.18
C HIS A 95 -14.63 4.74 10.97
N ASN A 96 -14.85 4.39 12.25
CA ASN A 96 -13.77 3.92 13.11
C ASN A 96 -13.34 2.53 12.65
N MET A 97 -12.09 2.40 12.27
CA MET A 97 -11.48 1.12 11.89
C MET A 97 -10.99 0.38 13.13
N ASP A 98 -10.73 -0.93 12.99
CA ASP A 98 -10.08 -1.71 14.04
C ASP A 98 -8.65 -1.19 14.27
N HIS A 99 -8.36 -0.80 15.51
CA HIS A 99 -7.10 -0.13 15.84
C HIS A 99 -5.92 -1.08 15.62
N GLY A 100 -6.01 -2.32 16.14
CA GLY A 100 -4.93 -3.29 16.04
C GLY A 100 -4.64 -3.71 14.60
N ALA A 101 -5.68 -3.93 13.78
CA ALA A 101 -5.52 -4.22 12.37
C ALA A 101 -4.90 -3.04 11.61
N THR A 102 -5.31 -1.81 11.93
CA THR A 102 -4.75 -0.60 11.32
C THR A 102 -3.26 -0.48 11.63
N ASP A 103 -2.88 -0.60 12.90
CA ASP A 103 -1.49 -0.49 13.34
C ASP A 103 -0.61 -1.59 12.71
N ARG A 104 -1.07 -2.85 12.71
CA ARG A 104 -0.34 -3.97 12.07
C ARG A 104 -0.20 -3.81 10.55
N ALA A 105 -1.21 -3.31 9.86
CA ALA A 105 -1.15 -3.08 8.41
C ALA A 105 -0.14 -1.97 8.08
N VAL A 106 -0.18 -0.86 8.83
CA VAL A 106 0.75 0.27 8.71
C VAL A 106 2.19 -0.16 9.01
N ASP A 107 2.40 -0.90 10.10
CA ASP A 107 3.73 -1.36 10.50
C ASP A 107 4.32 -2.37 9.53
N SER A 108 3.49 -3.29 9.01
CA SER A 108 3.90 -4.21 7.95
C SER A 108 4.40 -3.46 6.70
N LEU A 109 3.69 -2.40 6.28
CA LEU A 109 4.13 -1.59 5.14
C LEU A 109 5.41 -0.79 5.45
N LYS A 110 5.51 -0.18 6.63
CA LYS A 110 6.71 0.56 7.06
C LYS A 110 7.93 -0.35 7.07
N TRP A 111 7.78 -1.56 7.61
CA TRP A 111 8.83 -2.57 7.62
C TRP A 111 9.30 -2.90 6.20
N GLU A 112 8.36 -3.14 5.29
CA GLU A 112 8.66 -3.44 3.89
C GLU A 112 9.42 -2.31 3.20
N CYS A 113 9.07 -1.06 3.51
CA CYS A 113 9.81 0.10 3.01
C CYS A 113 11.21 0.20 3.63
N GLY A 114 11.35 -0.15 4.91
CA GLY A 114 12.62 -0.27 5.60
C GLY A 114 13.52 0.97 5.42
N GLY A 115 14.78 0.73 5.06
CA GLY A 115 15.78 1.77 4.84
C GLY A 115 15.75 2.45 3.47
N GLY A 116 14.77 2.15 2.61
CA GLY A 116 14.71 2.68 1.24
C GLY A 116 14.46 1.60 0.18
N LYS A 117 13.38 0.84 0.29
CA LYS A 117 13.00 -0.15 -0.73
C LYS A 117 12.73 0.54 -2.06
N GLU A 118 13.44 0.15 -3.11
CA GLU A 118 13.27 0.72 -4.44
C GLU A 118 11.98 0.24 -5.11
N ILE A 119 11.06 1.17 -5.39
CA ILE A 119 9.77 0.92 -6.04
C ILE A 119 9.78 1.53 -7.44
N GLY A 120 9.40 0.76 -8.45
CA GLY A 120 9.22 1.21 -9.83
C GLY A 120 7.93 2.00 -10.05
N VAL A 121 7.92 2.90 -11.02
CA VAL A 121 6.68 3.56 -11.46
C VAL A 121 5.71 2.50 -11.97
N GLY A 122 4.48 2.53 -11.47
CA GLY A 122 3.48 1.49 -11.73
C GLY A 122 3.54 0.31 -10.77
N GLU A 123 4.48 0.27 -9.83
CA GLU A 123 4.47 -0.67 -8.72
C GLU A 123 3.74 -0.06 -7.52
N ARG A 124 3.05 -0.92 -6.77
CA ARG A 124 2.46 -0.57 -5.46
C ARG A 124 2.87 -1.58 -4.42
N LEU A 125 2.80 -1.16 -3.17
CA LEU A 125 2.95 -2.02 -1.99
C LEU A 125 1.73 -1.84 -1.09
N TYR A 126 1.28 -2.92 -0.48
CA TYR A 126 0.33 -2.81 0.62
C TYR A 126 0.57 -3.87 1.70
N GLY A 127 0.31 -3.50 2.94
CA GLY A 127 0.13 -4.41 4.06
C GLY A 127 -1.36 -4.58 4.35
N ILE A 128 -1.78 -5.80 4.66
CA ILE A 128 -3.16 -6.14 5.03
C ILE A 128 -3.17 -6.89 6.36
N SER A 129 -4.05 -6.49 7.28
CA SER A 129 -4.25 -7.17 8.55
C SER A 129 -5.72 -7.23 8.94
N SER A 130 -6.10 -8.31 9.62
CA SER A 130 -7.44 -8.58 10.11
C SER A 130 -7.53 -8.31 11.62
N GLY A 131 -8.68 -7.82 12.08
CA GLY A 131 -8.95 -7.52 13.48
C GLY A 131 -10.35 -6.96 13.68
N GLY A 132 -11.00 -7.28 14.81
CA GLY A 132 -12.34 -6.73 15.12
C GLY A 132 -13.44 -7.04 14.09
N GLY A 133 -13.28 -8.08 13.27
CA GLY A 133 -14.18 -8.40 12.15
C GLY A 133 -13.99 -7.54 10.90
N GLN A 134 -12.97 -6.69 10.88
CA GLN A 134 -12.56 -5.88 9.73
C GLN A 134 -11.22 -6.39 9.19
N ARG A 135 -10.95 -6.05 7.94
CA ARG A 135 -9.62 -6.18 7.34
C ARG A 135 -9.17 -4.80 6.92
N VAL A 136 -8.02 -4.35 7.36
CA VAL A 136 -7.48 -3.02 7.07
C VAL A 136 -6.28 -3.16 6.17
N VAL A 137 -6.18 -2.29 5.17
CA VAL A 137 -5.12 -2.28 4.18
C VAL A 137 -4.43 -0.93 4.24
N ALA A 138 -3.11 -0.92 4.46
CA ALA A 138 -2.25 0.24 4.34
C ALA A 138 -1.42 0.12 3.06
N PHE A 139 -1.33 1.17 2.27
CA PHE A 139 -0.76 1.10 0.92
C PHE A 139 0.17 2.28 0.60
N PHE A 140 1.12 2.00 -0.29
CA PHE A 140 1.99 2.95 -0.97
C PHE A 140 1.92 2.72 -2.48
N CYS A 141 1.73 3.78 -3.26
CA CYS A 141 1.54 3.68 -4.71
C CYS A 141 2.47 4.66 -5.41
N LEU A 142 3.31 4.18 -6.33
CA LEU A 142 4.16 5.05 -7.16
C LEU A 142 3.56 5.17 -8.57
N PHE A 143 3.07 6.34 -8.91
CA PHE A 143 2.39 6.62 -10.18
C PHE A 143 3.29 7.28 -11.21
N SER A 144 4.21 8.12 -10.76
CA SER A 144 5.14 8.87 -11.60
C SER A 144 6.33 9.34 -10.78
N HIS A 145 7.52 9.32 -11.37
CA HIS A 145 8.74 9.91 -10.81
C HIS A 145 9.73 10.15 -11.94
N GLY A 146 10.46 11.27 -11.94
CA GLY A 146 11.43 11.60 -12.99
C GLY A 146 12.57 10.60 -13.21
N GLY A 147 12.72 9.59 -12.35
CA GLY A 147 13.72 8.51 -12.46
C GLY A 147 13.11 7.13 -12.71
N ASN A 148 11.79 7.04 -12.95
CA ASN A 148 11.00 5.79 -13.06
C ASN A 148 11.06 4.87 -11.83
N ARG A 149 11.77 5.26 -10.78
CA ARG A 149 11.86 4.57 -9.51
C ARG A 149 11.93 5.59 -8.37
N ARG A 150 11.51 5.17 -7.19
CA ARG A 150 11.63 5.92 -5.93
C ARG A 150 11.84 4.95 -4.78
N SER A 151 12.72 5.30 -3.87
CA SER A 151 12.83 4.57 -2.60
C SER A 151 11.60 4.88 -1.71
N CYS A 152 10.90 3.85 -1.25
CA CYS A 152 9.98 3.94 -0.12
C CYS A 152 10.79 3.82 1.17
N TYR A 153 10.62 4.75 2.10
CA TYR A 153 11.31 4.70 3.39
C TYR A 153 10.31 4.54 4.55
N SER A 154 10.71 3.79 5.58
CA SER A 154 9.91 3.61 6.80
C SER A 154 9.64 4.93 7.53
N ASP A 155 10.59 5.88 7.52
CA ASP A 155 10.44 7.18 8.18
C ASP A 155 9.45 8.08 7.44
N GLU A 156 9.50 8.10 6.10
CA GLU A 156 8.52 8.78 5.26
C GLU A 156 7.13 8.16 5.46
N ALA A 157 6.99 6.84 5.38
CA ALA A 157 5.72 6.15 5.61
C ALA A 157 5.11 6.52 6.98
N ALA A 158 5.91 6.47 8.05
CA ALA A 158 5.47 6.85 9.40
C ALA A 158 4.98 8.31 9.46
N GLN A 159 5.72 9.25 8.87
CA GLN A 159 5.32 10.65 8.81
C GLN A 159 4.00 10.84 8.06
N ARG A 160 3.79 10.11 6.95
CA ARG A 160 2.56 10.23 6.15
C ARG A 160 1.36 9.65 6.85
N PHE A 161 1.47 8.51 7.50
CA PHE A 161 0.38 7.95 8.29
C PHE A 161 0.00 8.82 9.51
N ALA A 162 1.00 9.39 10.20
CA ALA A 162 0.75 10.37 11.26
C ALA A 162 0.05 11.64 10.72
N SER A 163 0.42 12.10 9.52
CA SER A 163 -0.23 13.25 8.89
C SER A 163 -1.70 12.97 8.54
N ILE A 164 -2.02 11.76 8.04
CA ILE A 164 -3.40 11.34 7.79
C ILE A 164 -4.18 11.32 9.10
N THR A 165 -3.62 10.73 10.17
CA THR A 165 -4.25 10.72 11.51
C THR A 165 -4.52 12.13 12.04
N ASN A 166 -3.60 13.07 11.85
CA ASN A 166 -3.77 14.46 12.30
C ASN A 166 -4.88 15.20 11.55
N VAL A 167 -5.10 14.88 10.28
CA VAL A 167 -6.10 15.55 9.43
C VAL A 167 -7.47 14.88 9.51
N CYS A 168 -7.50 13.54 9.39
CA CYS A 168 -8.72 12.76 9.31
C CYS A 168 -9.21 12.25 10.67
N GLY A 169 -8.35 12.22 11.68
CA GLY A 169 -8.61 11.62 12.98
C GLY A 169 -7.99 10.23 13.13
N TRP A 170 -7.87 9.81 14.39
CA TRP A 170 -7.36 8.48 14.74
C TRP A 170 -8.26 7.38 14.19
N TYR A 171 -7.65 6.41 13.51
CA TYR A 171 -8.33 5.22 12.98
C TYR A 171 -9.51 5.52 12.05
N VAL A 172 -9.45 6.66 11.34
CA VAL A 172 -10.34 7.03 10.24
C VAL A 172 -9.61 6.77 8.92
N SER A 173 -10.29 6.16 7.96
CA SER A 173 -9.74 5.91 6.63
C SER A 173 -9.28 7.21 5.96
N GLY A 174 -8.17 7.13 5.23
CA GLY A 174 -7.67 8.29 4.50
C GLY A 174 -6.38 8.03 3.76
N TRP A 175 -6.03 8.98 2.90
CA TRP A 175 -4.80 8.94 2.13
C TRP A 175 -4.21 10.33 1.95
N THR A 176 -2.92 10.37 1.63
CA THR A 176 -2.20 11.59 1.29
C THR A 176 -1.44 11.43 -0.01
N ASP A 177 -1.58 12.43 -0.86
CA ASP A 177 -1.02 12.44 -2.21
C ASP A 177 0.08 13.48 -2.32
N TRP A 178 1.19 13.10 -2.94
CA TRP A 178 2.21 14.05 -3.37
C TRP A 178 1.98 14.45 -4.82
N TRP A 179 1.79 15.76 -5.01
CA TRP A 179 1.62 16.36 -6.32
C TRP A 179 2.84 17.19 -6.72
N SER A 180 3.33 16.96 -7.93
CA SER A 180 4.36 17.75 -8.59
C SER A 180 3.73 18.45 -9.79
N GLY A 181 3.34 19.72 -9.61
CA GLY A 181 2.48 20.41 -10.56
C GLY A 181 1.12 19.72 -10.69
N SER A 182 0.74 19.30 -11.90
CA SER A 182 -0.50 18.57 -12.19
C SER A 182 -0.35 17.05 -12.17
N THR A 183 0.81 16.54 -11.71
CA THR A 183 1.09 15.10 -11.69
C THR A 183 1.06 14.58 -10.26
N LYS A 184 0.14 13.65 -9.98
CA LYS A 184 0.15 12.82 -8.78
C LYS A 184 1.31 11.84 -8.91
N GLU A 185 2.36 12.01 -8.12
CA GLU A 185 3.55 11.15 -8.20
C GLU A 185 3.37 9.89 -7.36
N TYR A 186 2.91 10.02 -6.11
CA TYR A 186 2.69 8.87 -5.22
C TYR A 186 1.70 9.17 -4.10
N THR A 187 1.22 8.10 -3.47
CA THR A 187 0.25 8.13 -2.37
C THR A 187 0.66 7.20 -1.24
N TYR A 188 0.37 7.61 -0.02
CA TYR A 188 0.26 6.72 1.14
C TYR A 188 -1.18 6.76 1.66
N GLY A 189 -1.73 5.64 2.10
CA GLY A 189 -3.07 5.63 2.68
C GLY A 189 -3.41 4.35 3.39
N TYR A 190 -4.52 4.36 4.12
CA TYR A 190 -5.10 3.16 4.69
C TYR A 190 -6.62 3.25 4.73
N HIS A 191 -7.29 2.12 4.48
CA HIS A 191 -8.72 1.97 4.69
C HIS A 191 -9.11 0.49 4.81
N VAL A 192 -10.37 0.25 5.18
CA VAL A 192 -10.94 -1.09 5.30
C VAL A 192 -11.03 -1.75 3.92
N LEU A 193 -10.83 -3.06 3.85
CA LEU A 193 -11.13 -3.90 2.70
C LEU A 193 -12.64 -4.07 2.55
N GLY A 194 -13.16 -3.95 1.33
CA GLY A 194 -14.57 -4.21 1.06
C GLY A 194 -14.94 -3.95 -0.39
N ASN A 195 -16.14 -4.41 -0.75
CA ASN A 195 -16.65 -4.33 -2.12
C ASN A 195 -16.72 -2.86 -2.60
N ASN A 196 -15.96 -2.58 -3.67
CA ASN A 196 -15.79 -1.28 -4.36
C ASN A 196 -14.70 -0.34 -3.80
N ASN A 197 -13.87 -0.80 -2.87
CA ASN A 197 -12.77 0.03 -2.41
C ASN A 197 -11.61 0.05 -3.42
N ASN A 198 -11.37 1.24 -3.96
CA ASN A 198 -10.37 1.51 -4.98
C ASN A 198 -9.02 1.86 -4.34
N PHE A 199 -8.14 0.87 -4.26
CA PHE A 199 -6.79 1.08 -3.73
C PHE A 199 -5.91 1.74 -4.79
N CYS A 200 -5.17 2.78 -4.39
CA CYS A 200 -4.29 3.51 -5.29
C CYS A 200 -4.98 4.18 -6.50
N GLY A 201 -6.25 4.55 -6.34
CA GLY A 201 -6.97 5.35 -7.33
C GLY A 201 -6.33 6.73 -7.56
N ARG A 202 -6.35 7.20 -8.81
CA ARG A 202 -5.85 8.53 -9.21
C ARG A 202 -6.94 9.61 -9.31
N ALA A 203 -8.20 9.24 -9.10
CA ALA A 203 -9.35 10.16 -9.20
C ALA A 203 -9.43 11.15 -8.03
#